data_AF-A0A1F6KW46-F1
#
_entry.id   AF-A0A1F6KW46-F1
#
_cell.length_a   1.000
_cell.length_b   1.000
_cell.length_c   1.000
_cell.angle_alpha   90.00
_cell.angle_beta   90.00
_cell.angle_gamma   90.00
#
_symmetry.space_group_name_H-M   'P 1'
#
loop_
_entity.id
_entity.type
_entity.pdbx_description
1 polymer ?
#
loop_
_entity_poly.entity_id
_entity_poly.type
_entity_poly.pdbx_seq_one_letter_code
_entity_poly.pdbx_strand_id
1 'polypeptide(L)'
;MAFAALPSAENVLGDSIISKDARIEIVRQFFARYKSPLEPFASNVVKDADKYGLDFRLLPAIAMQESNLCQKIITDSYNCWGFGIYGNKVTRFDSYPEAIGTVTKTLATNYIAGGLNTPEEIMKKYTPSNNGSWAYSVNYFMELLQ
;
A
#
# COMPACT_ATOMS: atom_id res chain seq x y z
N MET A 1 29.69 -20.41 -29.20
CA MET A 1 28.57 -19.46 -29.27
C MET A 1 27.40 -20.09 -28.53
N ALA A 2 27.02 -19.58 -27.36
CA ALA A 2 25.87 -20.07 -26.61
C ALA A 2 24.65 -19.22 -27.00
N PHE A 3 23.63 -19.84 -27.59
CA PHE A 3 22.34 -19.21 -27.81
C PHE A 3 21.55 -19.28 -26.51
N ALA A 4 21.38 -18.13 -25.84
CA ALA A 4 20.36 -17.98 -24.82
C ALA A 4 19.00 -17.94 -25.54
N ALA A 5 18.19 -18.99 -25.36
CA ALA A 5 16.81 -18.98 -25.83
C ALA A 5 16.04 -17.90 -25.06
N LEU A 6 15.45 -16.95 -25.79
CA LEU A 6 14.57 -15.95 -25.20
C LEU A 6 13.34 -16.67 -24.62
N PRO A 7 12.90 -16.34 -23.39
CA PRO A 7 11.72 -16.96 -22.80
C PRO A 7 10.49 -16.70 -23.68
N SER A 8 9.72 -17.75 -23.93
CA SER A 8 8.48 -17.68 -24.73
C SER A 8 7.43 -16.85 -24.00
N ALA A 9 6.65 -16.06 -24.75
CA ALA A 9 5.63 -15.15 -24.20
C ALA A 9 4.61 -15.85 -23.28
N GLU A 10 4.32 -17.14 -23.52
CA GLU A 10 3.44 -17.96 -22.67
C GLU A 10 3.98 -18.14 -21.24
N ASN A 11 5.29 -18.37 -21.09
CA ASN A 11 5.92 -18.51 -19.78
C ASN A 11 5.94 -17.18 -19.02
N VAL A 12 6.16 -16.07 -19.73
CA VAL A 12 6.17 -14.72 -19.14
C VAL A 12 4.79 -14.33 -18.60
N LEU A 13 3.72 -14.70 -19.31
CA LEU A 13 2.35 -14.46 -18.85
C LEU A 13 1.99 -15.32 -17.63
N GLY A 14 2.38 -16.61 -17.64
CA GLY A 14 2.18 -17.52 -16.51
C GLY A 14 2.88 -17.04 -15.24
N ASP A 15 4.16 -16.68 -15.33
CA ASP A 15 4.96 -16.21 -14.19
C ASP A 15 4.41 -14.91 -13.60
N SER A 16 3.93 -13.98 -14.44
CA SER A 16 3.33 -12.71 -14.01
C SER A 16 2.03 -12.92 -13.23
N ILE A 17 1.17 -13.84 -13.69
CA ILE A 17 -0.09 -14.17 -13.00
C ILE A 17 0.22 -14.81 -11.64
N ILE A 18 1.12 -15.80 -11.60
CA ILE A 18 1.52 -16.46 -10.35
C ILE A 18 2.11 -15.45 -9.36
N SER A 19 2.97 -14.54 -9.83
CA SER A 19 3.54 -13.47 -9.02
C SER A 19 2.48 -12.51 -8.47
N LYS A 20 1.50 -12.13 -9.29
CA LYS A 20 0.39 -11.28 -8.84
C LYS A 20 -0.48 -11.97 -7.78
N ASP A 21 -0.82 -13.24 -8.00
CA ASP A 21 -1.63 -14.01 -7.05
C ASP A 21 -0.90 -14.19 -5.72
N ALA A 22 0.42 -14.42 -5.75
CA ALA A 22 1.26 -14.46 -4.55
C ALA A 22 1.23 -13.15 -3.76
N ARG A 23 1.38 -12.00 -4.44
CA ARG A 23 1.32 -10.67 -3.80
C ARG A 23 -0.05 -10.40 -3.15
N ILE A 24 -1.13 -10.78 -3.82
CA ILE A 24 -2.49 -10.66 -3.28
C ILE A 24 -2.63 -11.50 -2.01
N GLU A 25 -2.14 -12.73 -2.04
CA GLU A 25 -2.22 -13.64 -0.89
C GLU A 25 -1.35 -13.15 0.28
N ILE A 26 -0.15 -12.63 0.03
CA ILE A 26 0.71 -12.01 1.07
C ILE A 26 -0.05 -10.89 1.78
N VAL A 27 -0.64 -9.96 1.01
CA VAL A 27 -1.41 -8.83 1.57
C VAL A 27 -2.64 -9.33 2.32
N ARG A 28 -3.36 -10.30 1.76
CA ARG A 28 -4.56 -10.88 2.40
C ARG A 28 -4.21 -11.55 3.73
N GLN A 29 -3.15 -12.36 3.78
CA GLN A 29 -2.68 -13.02 4.99
C GLN A 29 -2.23 -12.02 6.05
N PHE A 30 -1.56 -10.94 5.64
CA PHE A 30 -1.21 -9.84 6.54
C PHE A 30 -2.46 -9.21 7.16
N PHE A 31 -3.46 -8.86 6.33
CA PHE A 31 -4.73 -8.32 6.83
C PHE A 31 -5.48 -9.30 7.75
N ALA A 32 -5.55 -10.58 7.38
CA ALA A 32 -6.20 -11.63 8.15
C ALA A 32 -5.55 -11.83 9.53
N ARG A 33 -4.21 -11.83 9.60
CA ARG A 33 -3.44 -11.96 10.86
C ARG A 33 -3.86 -10.92 11.89
N TYR A 34 -4.17 -9.71 11.46
CA TYR A 34 -4.59 -8.61 12.32
C TYR A 34 -6.11 -8.40 12.35
N LYS A 35 -6.90 -9.30 11.74
CA LYS A 35 -8.38 -9.22 11.66
C LYS A 35 -8.87 -7.89 11.07
N SER A 36 -8.15 -7.39 10.06
CA SER A 36 -8.47 -6.12 9.44
C SER A 36 -9.73 -6.22 8.57
N PRO A 37 -10.61 -5.19 8.56
CA PRO A 37 -11.70 -5.11 7.59
C PRO A 37 -11.20 -4.95 6.14
N LEU A 38 -9.90 -4.70 5.93
CA LEU A 38 -9.28 -4.67 4.60
C LEU A 38 -9.08 -6.04 3.97
N GLU A 39 -9.20 -7.14 4.71
CA GLU A 39 -8.90 -8.49 4.21
C GLU A 39 -9.54 -8.80 2.84
N PRO A 40 -10.85 -8.52 2.61
CA PRO A 40 -11.49 -8.79 1.33
C PRO A 40 -10.96 -7.93 0.16
N PHE A 41 -10.24 -6.85 0.47
CA PHE A 41 -9.78 -5.84 -0.48
C PHE A 41 -8.30 -5.94 -0.81
N ALA A 42 -7.61 -7.01 -0.39
CA ALA A 42 -6.20 -7.25 -0.74
C ALA A 42 -5.94 -7.17 -2.25
N SER A 43 -6.89 -7.69 -3.06
CA SER A 43 -6.78 -7.61 -4.53
C SER A 43 -6.83 -6.17 -5.05
N ASN A 44 -7.60 -5.27 -4.42
CA ASN A 44 -7.66 -3.85 -4.79
C ASN A 44 -6.31 -3.17 -4.54
N VAL A 45 -5.68 -3.46 -3.40
CA VAL A 45 -4.36 -2.91 -3.05
C VAL A 45 -3.32 -3.25 -4.13
N VAL A 46 -3.20 -4.52 -4.49
CA VAL A 46 -2.20 -4.95 -5.49
C VAL A 46 -2.55 -4.41 -6.89
N LYS A 47 -3.84 -4.43 -7.27
CA LYS A 47 -4.28 -3.89 -8.56
C LYS A 47 -3.98 -2.40 -8.72
N ASP A 48 -4.26 -1.60 -7.69
CA ASP A 48 -4.00 -0.16 -7.75
C ASP A 48 -2.50 0.15 -7.64
N ALA A 49 -1.76 -0.62 -6.85
CA ALA A 49 -0.30 -0.52 -6.79
C ALA A 49 0.33 -0.77 -8.17
N ASP A 50 -0.07 -1.85 -8.84
CA ASP A 50 0.36 -2.15 -10.22
C ASP A 50 -0.01 -1.03 -11.19
N LYS A 51 -1.25 -0.52 -11.09
CA LYS A 51 -1.76 0.54 -11.97
C LYS A 51 -0.94 1.83 -11.88
N TYR A 52 -0.42 2.16 -10.69
CA TYR A 52 0.30 3.40 -10.45
C TYR A 52 1.82 3.22 -10.25
N GLY A 53 2.35 2.00 -10.44
CA GLY A 53 3.78 1.71 -10.25
C GLY A 53 4.25 1.89 -8.80
N LEU A 54 3.37 1.64 -7.83
CA LEU A 54 3.68 1.71 -6.40
C LEU A 54 4.12 0.35 -5.86
N ASP A 55 5.04 0.32 -4.90
CA ASP A 55 5.30 -0.91 -4.14
C ASP A 55 4.02 -1.33 -3.39
N PHE A 56 3.50 -2.52 -3.70
CA PHE A 56 2.24 -3.03 -3.13
C PHE A 56 2.26 -3.16 -1.60
N ARG A 57 3.45 -3.22 -1.01
CA ARG A 57 3.65 -3.35 0.44
C ARG A 57 3.49 -2.03 1.18
N LEU A 58 3.68 -0.91 0.49
CA LEU A 58 3.68 0.42 1.10
C LEU A 58 2.31 0.79 1.67
N LEU A 59 1.24 0.59 0.90
CA LEU A 59 -0.11 0.99 1.32
C LEU A 59 -0.61 0.21 2.56
N PRO A 60 -0.47 -1.13 2.64
CA PRO A 60 -0.71 -1.90 3.87
C PRO A 60 0.14 -1.46 5.06
N ALA A 61 1.42 -1.18 4.85
CA ALA A 61 2.33 -0.76 5.90
C ALA A 61 1.93 0.60 6.51
N ILE A 62 1.56 1.57 5.67
CA ILE A 62 1.04 2.86 6.14
C ILE A 62 -0.29 2.66 6.89
N ALA A 63 -1.22 1.84 6.38
CA ALA A 63 -2.48 1.58 7.08
C ALA A 63 -2.27 0.94 8.46
N MET A 64 -1.26 0.07 8.60
CA MET A 64 -0.88 -0.51 9.88
C MET A 64 -0.37 0.57 10.84
N GLN A 65 0.54 1.41 10.38
CA GLN A 65 1.10 2.51 11.16
C GLN A 65 0.06 3.55 11.61
N GLU A 66 -0.88 3.89 10.73
CA GLU A 66 -1.85 4.98 10.97
C GLU A 66 -3.06 4.54 11.79
N SER A 67 -3.56 3.33 11.56
CA SER A 67 -4.86 2.92 12.11
C SER A 67 -4.92 1.45 12.57
N ASN A 68 -3.77 0.78 12.70
CA ASN A 68 -3.71 -0.65 12.97
C ASN A 68 -4.56 -1.45 11.96
N LEU A 69 -4.38 -1.14 10.67
CA LEU A 69 -5.11 -1.71 9.55
C LEU A 69 -6.62 -1.49 9.65
N CYS A 70 -7.03 -0.22 9.74
CA CYS A 70 -8.42 0.24 9.83
C CYS A 70 -9.17 -0.15 11.11
N GLN A 71 -8.50 -0.72 12.12
CA GLN A 71 -9.15 -1.04 13.39
C GLN A 71 -9.40 0.20 14.24
N LYS A 72 -8.60 1.26 14.03
CA LYS A 72 -8.64 2.52 14.76
C LYS A 72 -8.86 3.67 13.78
N ILE A 73 -10.08 3.77 13.27
CA ILE A 73 -10.50 4.86 12.39
C ILE A 73 -11.74 5.56 12.97
N ILE A 74 -12.00 6.77 12.50
CA ILE A 74 -13.28 7.43 12.74
C ILE A 74 -14.37 6.61 12.05
N THR A 75 -15.45 6.30 12.77
CA THR A 75 -16.58 5.51 12.25
C THR A 75 -17.08 6.07 10.92
N ASP A 76 -17.36 5.16 9.97
CA ASP A 76 -17.85 5.45 8.62
C ASP A 76 -16.94 6.37 7.79
N SER A 77 -15.65 6.47 8.12
CA SER A 77 -14.70 7.26 7.32
C SER A 77 -14.01 6.46 6.21
N TYR A 78 -13.88 5.13 6.39
CA TYR A 78 -13.05 4.24 5.56
C TYR A 78 -11.60 4.74 5.35
N ASN A 79 -11.14 5.67 6.20
CA ASN A 79 -9.89 6.38 6.03
C ASN A 79 -8.81 5.79 6.95
N CYS A 80 -8.16 4.74 6.46
CA CYS A 80 -7.19 3.98 7.24
C CYS A 80 -5.78 4.57 7.26
N TRP A 81 -5.57 5.63 6.47
CA TRP A 81 -4.25 6.22 6.23
C TRP A 81 -4.12 7.63 6.82
N GLY A 82 -5.13 8.13 7.52
CA GLY A 82 -5.14 9.51 8.02
C GLY A 82 -5.18 10.55 6.89
N PHE A 83 -5.65 10.17 5.70
CA PHE A 83 -5.60 10.99 4.50
C PHE A 83 -6.43 12.26 4.67
N GLY A 84 -5.83 13.43 4.48
CA GLY A 84 -6.55 14.71 4.49
C GLY A 84 -7.24 15.04 5.82
N ILE A 85 -6.68 14.59 6.95
CA ILE A 85 -7.16 14.94 8.30
C ILE A 85 -6.33 16.11 8.85
N TYR A 86 -6.99 17.22 9.17
CA TYR A 86 -6.34 18.42 9.73
C TYR A 86 -7.27 19.14 10.71
N GLY A 87 -6.85 19.24 11.98
CA GLY A 87 -7.69 19.82 13.04
C GLY A 87 -9.04 19.09 13.12
N ASN A 88 -10.14 19.82 12.87
CA ASN A 88 -11.49 19.26 12.87
C ASN A 88 -11.94 18.70 11.51
N LYS A 89 -11.15 18.87 10.45
CA LYS A 89 -11.47 18.36 9.12
C LYS A 89 -11.10 16.88 9.04
N VAL A 90 -12.06 16.06 8.63
CA VAL A 90 -11.90 14.62 8.40
C VAL A 90 -12.33 14.30 6.98
N THR A 91 -11.40 13.79 6.18
CA THR A 91 -11.77 13.22 4.87
C THR A 91 -12.40 11.86 5.09
N ARG A 92 -13.60 11.68 4.53
CA ARG A 92 -14.36 10.43 4.53
C ARG A 92 -14.50 9.95 3.10
N PHE A 93 -14.39 8.64 2.93
CA PHE A 93 -14.60 7.94 1.68
C PHE A 93 -15.94 7.21 1.74
N ASP A 94 -16.51 6.87 0.60
CA ASP A 94 -17.75 6.09 0.49
C ASP A 94 -17.50 4.59 0.68
N SER A 95 -16.26 4.13 0.45
CA SER A 95 -15.89 2.72 0.60
C SER A 95 -14.37 2.50 0.69
N TYR A 96 -13.95 1.31 1.15
CA TYR A 96 -12.53 0.93 1.13
C TYR A 96 -11.91 0.92 -0.28
N PRO A 97 -12.55 0.38 -1.34
CA PRO A 97 -11.99 0.46 -2.69
C PRO A 97 -11.75 1.90 -3.18
N GLU A 98 -12.66 2.82 -2.89
CA GLU A 98 -12.51 4.23 -3.26
C GLU A 98 -11.35 4.89 -2.50
N ALA A 99 -11.23 4.61 -1.21
CA ALA A 99 -10.11 5.07 -0.38
C ALA A 99 -8.77 4.50 -0.87
N ILE A 100 -8.69 3.19 -1.11
CA ILE A 100 -7.49 2.51 -1.64
C ILE A 100 -7.04 3.16 -2.94
N GLY A 101 -7.94 3.33 -3.91
CA GLY A 101 -7.61 3.91 -5.20
C GLY A 101 -7.15 5.37 -5.09
N THR A 102 -7.80 6.17 -4.24
CA THR A 102 -7.47 7.58 -4.04
C THR A 102 -6.12 7.76 -3.35
N VAL A 103 -5.87 7.03 -2.26
CA VAL A 103 -4.62 7.13 -1.50
C VAL A 103 -3.44 6.58 -2.31
N THR A 104 -3.61 5.43 -2.97
CA THR A 104 -2.57 4.83 -3.84
C THR A 104 -2.17 5.79 -4.95
N LYS A 105 -3.15 6.34 -5.67
CA LYS A 105 -2.90 7.34 -6.72
C LYS A 105 -2.14 8.54 -6.15
N THR A 106 -2.56 9.04 -5.00
CA THR A 106 -1.94 10.23 -4.38
C THR A 106 -0.50 9.96 -3.97
N LEU A 107 -0.20 8.80 -3.38
CA LEU A 107 1.17 8.40 -3.05
C LEU A 107 2.03 8.36 -4.32
N ALA A 108 1.55 7.68 -5.37
CA ALA A 108 2.28 7.59 -6.62
C ALA A 108 2.53 8.96 -7.27
N THR A 109 1.50 9.81 -7.40
CA THR A 109 1.63 11.08 -8.15
C THR A 109 2.28 12.20 -7.35
N ASN A 110 2.04 12.27 -6.04
CA ASN A 110 2.44 13.43 -5.24
C ASN A 110 3.69 13.15 -4.40
N TYR A 111 4.13 11.90 -4.27
CA TYR A 111 5.30 11.51 -3.51
C TYR A 111 6.31 10.82 -4.44
N ILE A 112 5.96 9.65 -4.98
CA ILE A 112 6.90 8.84 -5.77
C ILE A 112 7.34 9.57 -7.05
N ALA A 113 6.40 10.14 -7.81
CA ALA A 113 6.73 10.91 -9.02
C ALA A 113 7.56 12.17 -8.73
N GLY A 114 7.57 12.65 -7.48
CA GLY A 114 8.43 13.74 -7.01
C GLY A 114 9.79 13.27 -6.50
N GLY A 115 10.11 11.98 -6.63
CA GLY A 115 11.37 11.37 -6.19
C GLY A 115 11.40 10.90 -4.74
N LEU A 116 10.28 10.94 -4.02
CA LEU A 116 10.19 10.44 -2.63
C LEU A 116 9.90 8.94 -2.64
N ASN A 117 10.94 8.12 -2.76
CA ASN A 117 10.83 6.68 -3.02
C ASN A 117 10.98 5.82 -1.76
N THR A 118 11.46 6.39 -0.65
CA THR A 118 11.58 5.65 0.62
C THR A 118 10.58 6.14 1.67
N PRO A 119 10.23 5.32 2.69
CA PRO A 119 9.42 5.78 3.81
C PRO A 119 9.97 7.02 4.51
N GLU A 120 11.29 7.18 4.63
CA GLU A 120 11.92 8.37 5.21
C GLU A 120 11.66 9.62 4.38
N GLU A 121 11.69 9.51 3.06
CA GLU A 121 11.41 10.62 2.15
C GLU A 121 9.91 10.96 2.12
N ILE A 122 9.06 9.94 2.12
CA ILE A 122 7.61 10.10 2.21
C ILE A 122 7.23 10.78 3.53
N MET A 123 7.83 10.34 4.65
CA MET A 123 7.58 10.86 5.99
C MET A 123 7.77 12.38 6.07
N LYS A 124 8.81 12.93 5.43
CA LYS A 124 9.09 14.38 5.41
C LYS A 124 7.91 15.21 4.90
N LYS A 125 7.06 14.63 4.06
CA LYS A 125 5.87 15.29 3.50
C LYS A 125 4.57 14.79 4.14
N TYR A 126 4.49 13.51 4.46
CA TYR A 126 3.29 12.87 5.01
C TYR A 126 3.06 13.23 6.48
N THR A 127 4.13 13.27 7.27
CA THR A 127 4.10 13.55 8.72
C THR A 127 5.37 14.32 9.14
N PRO A 128 5.49 15.60 8.76
CA PRO A 128 6.73 16.38 8.89
C PRO A 128 7.19 16.62 10.33
N SER A 129 6.30 16.52 11.31
CA SER A 129 6.63 16.67 12.74
C SER A 129 7.20 15.39 13.36
N ASN A 130 7.15 14.26 12.64
CA ASN A 130 7.71 13.00 13.12
C ASN A 130 9.24 12.96 12.95
N ASN A 131 9.93 12.42 13.95
CA ASN A 131 11.39 12.39 14.02
C ASN A 131 12.03 11.08 13.51
N GLY A 132 11.29 10.25 12.76
CA GLY A 132 11.81 9.00 12.18
C GLY A 132 11.05 7.74 12.60
N SER A 133 10.31 7.79 13.71
CA SER A 133 9.55 6.63 14.22
C SER A 133 8.49 6.14 13.23
N TRP A 134 7.90 7.05 12.45
CA TRP A 134 6.94 6.68 11.42
C TRP A 134 7.60 5.86 10.29
N ALA A 135 8.71 6.35 9.75
CA ALA A 135 9.43 5.66 8.68
C ALA A 135 9.96 4.30 9.14
N TYR A 136 10.51 4.22 10.36
CA TYR A 136 10.93 2.96 10.96
C TYR A 136 9.80 1.92 11.00
N SER A 137 8.62 2.33 11.46
CA SER A 137 7.46 1.45 11.56
C SER A 137 6.94 1.00 10.19
N VAL A 138 6.88 1.91 9.21
CA VAL A 138 6.47 1.57 7.84
C VAL A 138 7.46 0.58 7.21
N ASN A 139 8.77 0.80 7.33
CA ASN A 139 9.77 -0.15 6.85
C ASN A 139 9.60 -1.53 7.48
N TYR A 140 9.44 -1.58 8.81
CA TYR A 140 9.21 -2.84 9.53
C TYR A 140 8.00 -3.61 8.99
N PHE A 141 6.87 -2.94 8.74
CA PHE A 141 5.69 -3.61 8.19
C PHE A 141 5.86 -4.01 6.72
N MET A 142 6.63 -3.27 5.93
CA MET A 142 6.99 -3.68 4.56
C MET A 142 7.86 -4.95 4.57
N GLU A 143 8.71 -5.15 5.58
CA GLU A 143 9.49 -6.39 5.74
C GLU A 143 8.62 -7.60 6.09
N LEU A 144 7.50 -7.40 6.81
CA LEU A 144 6.55 -8.47 7.11
C LEU A 144 5.67 -8.87 5.90
N LEU A 145 5.74 -8.12 4.81
CA LEU A 145 4.98 -8.31 3.56
C LEU A 145 5.87 -8.87 2.43
N GLN A 146 6.73 -9.83 2.77
CA GLN A 146 7.64 -10.52 1.84
C GLN A 146 7.23 -11.97 1.61
#